data_AF-A0A6B2CRQ2-F1
#
_entry.id   AF-A0A6B2CRQ2-F1
#
_cell.length_a   1.000
_cell.length_b   1.000
_cell.length_c   1.000
_cell.angle_alpha   90.00
_cell.angle_beta   90.00
_cell.angle_gamma   90.00
#
_symmetry.space_group_name_H-M   'P 1'
#
loop_
_entity.id
_entity.type
_entity.pdbx_description
1 polymer ?
#
loop_
_entity_poly.entity_id
_entity_poly.type
_entity_poly.pdbx_seq_one_letter_code
_entity_poly.pdbx_strand_id
1 'polypeptide(L)'
;MYLYVGKVRVGPLSGYLWLLGGRLYLKLGWRPSDTYFLGNLTDPLTLAARLKRLIPRPVDVRRVAVALARALAAALYVARRCRDSPRWRIRVWEAEAAILDAASALAWIWPTAHRALRKELKRLGVEAPV
;
A
#
# COMPACT_ATOMS: atom_id res chain seq x y z
N MET A 1 -12.63 -6.36 5.49
CA MET A 1 -11.31 -6.79 5.98
C MET A 1 -10.34 -5.61 5.97
N TYR A 2 -9.84 -5.17 7.14
CA TYR A 2 -8.86 -4.08 7.24
C TYR A 2 -7.44 -4.66 7.29
N LEU A 3 -6.65 -4.40 6.27
CA LEU A 3 -5.25 -4.83 6.22
C LEU A 3 -4.34 -3.64 6.40
N TYR A 4 -3.50 -3.69 7.44
CA TYR A 4 -2.43 -2.72 7.61
C TYR A 4 -1.34 -3.01 6.58
N VAL A 5 -1.05 -2.04 5.71
CA VAL A 5 -0.08 -2.17 4.62
C VAL A 5 1.30 -1.70 5.06
N GLY A 6 1.37 -0.73 5.97
CA GLY A 6 2.66 -0.22 6.44
C GLY A 6 2.68 1.28 6.69
N LYS A 7 3.80 1.74 7.26
CA LYS A 7 4.10 3.17 7.38
C LYS A 7 4.64 3.67 6.05
N VAL A 8 4.07 4.76 5.56
CA VAL A 8 4.48 5.41 4.30
C VAL A 8 4.83 6.85 4.58
N ARG A 9 5.87 7.32 3.89
CA ARG A 9 6.32 8.71 3.92
C ARG A 9 6.34 9.26 2.50
N VAL A 10 5.58 10.33 2.29
CA VAL A 10 5.48 11.04 1.02
C VAL A 10 5.68 12.52 1.28
N GLY A 11 6.87 13.03 0.95
CA GLY A 11 7.23 14.41 1.27
C GLY A 11 7.09 14.69 2.78
N PRO A 12 6.32 15.72 3.18
CA PRO A 12 6.09 16.02 4.59
C PRO A 12 5.10 15.06 5.27
N LEU A 13 4.29 14.31 4.52
CA LEU A 13 3.32 13.39 5.10
C LEU A 13 4.00 12.10 5.53
N SER A 14 3.77 11.69 6.78
CA SER A 14 4.06 10.34 7.25
C SER A 14 2.80 9.79 7.90
N GLY A 15 2.43 8.55 7.55
CA GLY A 15 1.25 7.93 8.10
C GLY A 15 1.21 6.43 7.84
N TYR A 16 0.13 5.81 8.32
CA TYR A 16 -0.12 4.39 8.22
C TYR A 16 -1.15 4.12 7.13
N LEU A 17 -0.83 3.21 6.22
CA LEU A 17 -1.72 2.83 5.14
C LEU A 17 -2.54 1.59 5.49
N TRP A 18 -3.82 1.66 5.14
CA TRP A 18 -4.79 0.61 5.37
C TRP A 18 -5.51 0.30 4.08
N LEU A 19 -5.74 -1.00 3.83
CA LEU A 19 -6.48 -1.50 2.70
C LEU A 19 -7.77 -2.17 3.19
N LEU A 20 -8.91 -1.80 2.62
CA LEU A 20 -10.22 -2.37 2.91
C LEU A 20 -10.96 -2.72 1.62
N GLY A 21 -10.91 -3.98 1.19
CA GLY A 21 -11.64 -4.44 -0.01
C GLY A 21 -11.36 -3.56 -1.26
N GLY A 22 -10.08 -3.27 -1.53
CA GLY A 22 -9.64 -2.38 -2.62
C GLY A 22 -9.60 -0.89 -2.28
N ARG A 23 -10.20 -0.46 -1.18
CA ARG A 23 -10.19 0.93 -0.70
C ARG A 23 -8.94 1.23 0.10
N LEU A 24 -8.22 2.27 -0.28
CA LEU A 24 -6.99 2.71 0.36
C LEU A 24 -7.26 3.87 1.32
N TYR A 25 -6.76 3.77 2.55
CA TYR A 25 -6.86 4.80 3.57
C TYR A 25 -5.48 5.17 4.12
N LEU A 26 -5.26 6.45 4.39
CA LEU A 26 -4.07 6.99 5.00
C LEU A 26 -4.40 7.56 6.36
N LYS A 27 -3.79 7.03 7.42
CA LYS A 27 -3.94 7.51 8.78
C LYS A 27 -2.71 8.30 9.20
N LEU A 28 -2.85 9.62 9.34
CA LEU A 28 -1.74 10.54 9.64
C LEU A 28 -1.44 10.67 11.15
N GLY A 29 -2.42 10.34 12.00
CA GLY A 29 -2.31 10.46 13.45
C GLY A 29 -3.16 9.45 14.19
N TRP A 30 -3.20 9.55 15.52
CA TRP A 30 -3.95 8.61 16.36
C TRP A 30 -5.45 8.93 16.39
N ARG A 31 -5.84 10.19 16.13
CA ARG A 31 -7.24 10.61 16.20
C ARG A 31 -8.06 9.97 15.07
N PRO A 32 -9.34 9.65 15.30
CA PRO A 32 -10.22 9.14 14.25
C PRO A 32 -10.30 10.07 13.03
N SER A 33 -10.30 11.39 13.25
CA SER A 33 -10.32 12.45 12.23
C SER A 33 -9.12 12.41 11.28
N ASP A 34 -8.01 11.80 11.69
CA ASP A 34 -6.76 11.80 10.92
C ASP A 34 -6.71 10.65 9.89
N THR A 35 -7.85 10.00 9.64
CA THR A 35 -8.00 8.91 8.68
C THR A 35 -8.59 9.43 7.38
N TYR A 36 -7.78 9.44 6.31
CA TYR A 36 -8.14 9.95 5.00
C TYR A 36 -8.41 8.82 4.03
N PHE A 37 -9.60 8.79 3.43
CA PHE A 37 -9.87 7.89 2.31
C PHE A 37 -9.18 8.41 1.04
N LEU A 38 -8.20 7.66 0.55
CA LEU A 38 -7.41 8.03 -0.62
C LEU A 38 -8.08 7.63 -1.93
N GLY A 39 -8.82 6.53 -1.98
CA GLY A 39 -9.48 6.07 -3.21
C GLY A 39 -9.51 4.56 -3.34
N ASN A 40 -10.01 4.06 -4.46
CA ASN A 40 -9.90 2.63 -4.80
C ASN A 40 -8.60 2.40 -5.58
N LEU A 41 -7.92 1.29 -5.34
CA LEU A 41 -6.76 0.88 -6.13
C LEU A 41 -7.10 0.61 -7.60
N THR A 42 -8.36 0.31 -7.90
CA THR A 42 -8.86 0.20 -9.28
C THR A 42 -9.08 1.56 -9.95
N ASP A 43 -9.05 2.67 -9.19
CA ASP A 43 -9.19 4.04 -9.70
C ASP A 43 -7.99 4.92 -9.29
N PRO A 44 -6.89 4.83 -10.05
CA PRO A 44 -5.64 5.51 -9.73
C PRO A 44 -5.70 7.03 -9.86
N LEU A 45 -6.60 7.55 -10.69
CA LEU A 45 -6.73 8.98 -10.94
C LEU A 45 -7.34 9.68 -9.72
N THR A 46 -8.39 9.12 -9.15
CA THR A 46 -8.98 9.62 -7.90
C THR A 46 -7.99 9.54 -6.75
N LEU A 47 -7.21 8.46 -6.68
CA LEU A 47 -6.17 8.28 -5.68
C LEU A 47 -5.07 9.33 -5.78
N ALA A 48 -4.53 9.56 -6.98
CA ALA A 48 -3.53 10.59 -7.24
C ALA A 48 -4.07 12.01 -6.96
N ALA A 49 -5.32 12.29 -7.36
CA ALA A 49 -5.95 13.59 -7.14
C ALA A 49 -6.16 13.89 -5.65
N ARG A 50 -6.60 12.91 -4.85
CA ARG A 50 -6.80 13.08 -3.40
C ARG A 50 -5.47 13.21 -2.66
N LEU A 51 -4.46 12.43 -3.03
CA LEU A 51 -3.10 12.61 -2.50
C LEU A 51 -2.55 14.01 -2.82
N LYS A 52 -2.78 14.51 -4.03
CA LYS A 52 -2.40 15.87 -4.42
C LYS A 52 -3.09 16.94 -3.59
N ARG A 53 -4.34 16.73 -3.17
CA ARG A 53 -5.07 17.66 -2.29
C ARG A 53 -4.56 17.65 -0.84
N LEU A 54 -4.05 16.53 -0.36
CA LEU A 54 -3.56 16.38 1.02
C LEU A 54 -2.14 16.92 1.24
N ILE A 55 -1.35 17.09 0.18
CA ILE A 55 0.02 17.58 0.28
C ILE A 55 0.06 19.02 -0.28
N PRO A 56 0.39 20.02 0.53
CA PRO A 56 0.54 21.39 0.05
C PRO A 56 1.87 21.51 -0.71
N ARG A 57 1.89 21.21 -2.03
CA ARG A 57 2.93 21.51 -3.07
C ARG A 57 2.84 20.52 -4.26
N PRO A 58 3.53 20.73 -5.40
CA PRO A 58 3.54 19.76 -6.49
C PRO A 58 3.98 18.37 -5.99
N VAL A 59 3.04 17.43 -5.97
CA VAL A 59 3.27 16.05 -5.55
C VAL A 59 3.87 15.28 -6.71
N ASP A 60 5.08 14.75 -6.52
CA ASP A 60 5.63 13.75 -7.41
C ASP A 60 4.88 12.42 -7.22
N VAL A 61 3.85 12.22 -8.03
CA VAL A 61 3.00 11.01 -8.04
C VAL A 61 3.85 9.74 -8.18
N ARG A 62 4.98 9.80 -8.89
CA ARG A 62 5.88 8.65 -9.07
C ARG A 62 6.52 8.26 -7.75
N ARG A 63 6.93 9.23 -6.92
CA ARG A 63 7.45 8.95 -5.57
C ARG A 63 6.39 8.34 -4.67
N VAL A 64 5.14 8.77 -4.78
CA VAL A 64 4.04 8.16 -4.01
C VAL A 64 3.83 6.71 -4.41
N ALA A 65 3.77 6.44 -5.71
CA ALA A 65 3.62 5.10 -6.24
C ALA A 65 4.77 4.18 -5.81
N VAL A 66 6.02 4.67 -5.79
CA VAL A 66 7.18 3.92 -5.26
C VAL A 66 7.05 3.64 -3.77
N ALA A 67 6.60 4.61 -2.97
CA ALA A 67 6.43 4.42 -1.54
C ALA A 67 5.30 3.41 -1.21
N LEU A 68 4.20 3.47 -1.98
CA LEU A 68 3.11 2.49 -1.93
C LEU A 68 3.60 1.09 -2.29
N ALA A 69 4.39 0.96 -3.37
CA ALA A 69 4.97 -0.30 -3.79
C ALA A 69 5.82 -0.94 -2.68
N ARG A 70 6.67 -0.17 -2.01
CA ARG A 70 7.48 -0.68 -0.89
C ARG A 70 6.62 -1.14 0.29
N ALA A 71 5.56 -0.41 0.60
CA ALA A 71 4.64 -0.79 1.66
C ALA A 71 3.91 -2.10 1.33
N LEU A 72 3.41 -2.25 0.10
CA LEU A 72 2.80 -3.50 -0.37
C LEU A 72 3.79 -4.67 -0.31
N ALA A 73 5.06 -4.48 -0.68
CA ALA A 73 6.08 -5.52 -0.57
C ALA A 73 6.30 -5.96 0.89
N ALA A 74 6.38 -5.00 1.82
CA ALA A 74 6.51 -5.30 3.24
C ALA A 74 5.27 -6.02 3.79
N ALA A 75 4.07 -5.60 3.39
CA ALA A 75 2.82 -6.26 3.76
C ALA A 75 2.80 -7.71 3.25
N LEU A 76 3.23 -7.95 2.01
CA LEU A 76 3.30 -9.29 1.41
C LEU A 76 4.30 -10.18 2.14
N TYR A 77 5.47 -9.64 2.49
CA TYR A 77 6.46 -10.35 3.31
C TYR A 77 5.86 -10.82 4.64
N VAL A 78 5.19 -9.91 5.35
CA VAL A 78 4.57 -10.22 6.64
C VAL A 78 3.45 -11.23 6.46
N ALA A 79 2.56 -11.06 5.48
CA ALA A 79 1.48 -12.02 5.21
C ALA A 79 2.05 -13.42 4.98
N ARG A 80 3.02 -13.58 4.08
CA ARG A 80 3.63 -14.89 3.77
C ARG A 80 4.38 -15.52 4.94
N ARG A 81 5.02 -14.71 5.80
CA ARG A 81 5.77 -15.21 6.97
C ARG A 81 4.90 -15.48 8.20
N CYS A 82 3.78 -14.79 8.34
CA CYS A 82 2.87 -14.93 9.47
C CYS A 82 1.69 -15.88 9.17
N ARG A 83 1.86 -16.80 8.19
CA ARG A 83 0.82 -17.63 7.57
C ARG A 83 -0.18 -18.28 8.53
N ASP A 84 0.29 -18.65 9.72
CA ASP A 84 -0.48 -19.44 10.68
C ASP A 84 -0.45 -18.86 12.11
N SER A 85 -0.28 -17.53 12.25
CA SER A 85 -0.30 -16.93 13.59
C SER A 85 -1.71 -16.96 14.19
N PRO A 86 -1.93 -17.54 15.39
CA PRO A 86 -3.25 -17.55 16.05
C PRO A 86 -3.73 -16.15 16.45
N ARG A 87 -2.86 -15.13 16.36
CA ARG A 87 -3.19 -13.73 16.64
C ARG A 87 -3.79 -13.00 15.44
N TRP A 88 -3.74 -13.59 14.24
CA TRP A 88 -4.30 -12.97 13.04
C TRP A 88 -5.79 -13.31 12.94
N ARG A 89 -6.63 -12.28 13.10
CA ARG A 89 -8.09 -12.41 12.87
C ARG A 89 -8.47 -12.55 11.40
N ILE A 90 -7.52 -12.42 10.48
CA ILE A 90 -7.70 -12.47 9.04
C ILE A 90 -6.99 -13.72 8.51
N ARG A 91 -7.66 -14.47 7.63
CA ARG A 91 -7.04 -15.63 6.97
C ARG A 91 -5.91 -15.12 6.08
N VAL A 92 -4.71 -15.67 6.24
CA VAL A 92 -3.53 -15.12 5.56
C VAL A 92 -3.66 -15.14 4.03
N TRP A 93 -4.31 -16.16 3.47
CA TRP A 93 -4.52 -16.24 2.02
C TRP A 93 -5.42 -15.11 1.49
N GLU A 94 -6.38 -14.62 2.28
CA GLU A 94 -7.21 -13.46 1.92
C GLU A 94 -6.37 -12.18 1.91
N ALA A 95 -5.52 -12.01 2.93
CA ALA A 95 -4.60 -10.88 3.01
C ALA A 95 -3.57 -10.88 1.88
N GLU A 96 -2.98 -12.05 1.58
CA GLU A 96 -2.05 -12.22 0.48
C GLU A 96 -2.70 -11.87 -0.85
N ALA A 97 -3.88 -12.43 -1.16
CA ALA A 97 -4.62 -12.12 -2.39
C ALA A 97 -4.91 -10.61 -2.51
N ALA A 98 -5.40 -9.97 -1.46
CA ALA A 98 -5.67 -8.53 -1.46
C ALA A 98 -4.41 -7.67 -1.70
N ILE A 99 -3.25 -8.08 -1.17
CA ILE A 99 -1.98 -7.38 -1.41
C ILE A 99 -1.50 -7.60 -2.84
N LEU A 100 -1.65 -8.81 -3.38
CA LEU A 100 -1.28 -9.15 -4.74
C LEU A 100 -2.12 -8.39 -5.75
N ASP A 101 -3.45 -8.34 -5.57
CA ASP A 101 -4.34 -7.54 -6.41
C ASP A 101 -3.96 -6.04 -6.37
N ALA A 102 -3.67 -5.54 -5.17
CA ALA A 102 -3.21 -4.16 -4.98
C ALA A 102 -1.90 -3.87 -5.70
N ALA A 103 -0.95 -4.80 -5.63
CA ALA A 103 0.36 -4.70 -6.27
C ALA A 103 0.24 -4.78 -7.80
N SER A 104 -0.60 -5.66 -8.33
CA SER A 104 -0.89 -5.80 -9.76
C SER A 104 -1.57 -4.56 -10.32
N ALA A 105 -2.56 -4.01 -9.62
CA ALA A 105 -3.18 -2.75 -9.99
C ALA A 105 -2.14 -1.62 -10.03
N LEU A 106 -1.32 -1.49 -8.99
CA LEU A 106 -0.27 -0.46 -8.93
C LEU A 106 0.77 -0.63 -10.06
N ALA A 107 1.11 -1.87 -10.40
CA ALA A 107 2.06 -2.19 -11.46
C ALA A 107 1.54 -1.85 -12.85
N TRP A 108 0.25 -2.12 -13.12
CA TRP A 108 -0.42 -1.76 -14.37
C TRP A 108 -0.40 -0.24 -14.61
N ILE A 109 -0.59 0.53 -13.55
CA ILE A 109 -0.76 1.98 -13.61
C ILE A 109 0.60 2.69 -13.66
N TRP A 110 1.60 2.20 -12.91
CA TRP A 110 2.93 2.82 -12.83
C TRP A 110 4.06 1.79 -12.95
N PRO A 111 4.71 1.69 -14.13
CA PRO A 111 5.83 0.76 -14.34
C PRO A 111 7.00 0.95 -13.36
N THR A 112 7.25 2.19 -12.91
CA THR A 112 8.27 2.50 -11.92
C THR A 112 7.94 1.93 -10.53
N ALA A 113 6.66 1.88 -10.17
CA ALA A 113 6.19 1.27 -8.93
C ALA A 113 6.38 -0.26 -8.97
N HIS A 114 6.12 -0.89 -10.11
CA HIS A 114 6.38 -2.32 -10.32
C HIS A 114 7.87 -2.66 -10.11
N ARG A 115 8.79 -1.88 -10.71
CA ARG A 115 10.23 -2.07 -10.50
C ARG A 115 10.63 -1.91 -9.03
N ALA A 116 10.06 -0.93 -8.33
CA ALA A 116 10.31 -0.71 -6.91
C ALA A 116 9.79 -1.86 -6.04
N LEU A 117 8.58 -2.36 -6.33
CA LEU A 117 7.97 -3.52 -5.69
C LEU A 117 8.88 -4.75 -5.82
N ARG A 118 9.28 -5.10 -7.05
CA ARG A 118 10.17 -6.25 -7.30
C ARG A 118 11.52 -6.12 -6.59
N LYS A 119 12.12 -4.93 -6.62
CA LYS A 119 13.38 -4.67 -5.91
C LYS A 119 13.24 -4.85 -4.41
N GLU A 120 12.15 -4.38 -3.81
CA GLU A 120 11.91 -4.51 -2.37
C GLU A 120 11.62 -5.97 -1.99
N LEU A 121 10.83 -6.68 -2.77
CA LEU A 121 10.56 -8.11 -2.55
C LEU A 121 11.84 -8.95 -2.65
N LYS A 122 12.70 -8.68 -3.63
CA LYS A 122 14.02 -9.30 -3.74
C LYS A 122 14.88 -9.02 -2.50
N ARG A 123 14.86 -7.78 -1.98
CA ARG A 123 15.58 -7.42 -0.74
C ARG A 123 15.05 -8.17 0.48
N LEU A 124 13.74 -8.41 0.55
CA LEU A 124 13.09 -9.13 1.63
C LEU A 124 13.17 -10.67 1.49
N GLY A 125 13.77 -11.18 0.42
CA GLY A 125 13.87 -12.61 0.15
C GLY A 125 12.53 -13.26 -0.17
N VAL A 126 11.60 -12.50 -0.76
CA VAL A 126 10.26 -12.96 -1.16
C VAL A 126 10.19 -13.06 -2.67
N GLU A 127 9.63 -14.15 -3.18
CA GLU A 127 9.37 -14.29 -4.61
C GLU A 127 8.46 -13.16 -5.11
N ALA A 128 8.92 -12.49 -6.17
CA ALA A 128 8.12 -11.45 -6.79
C ALA A 128 6.84 -12.06 -7.38
N PRO A 129 5.67 -11.44 -7.17
CA PRO A 129 4.50 -11.82 -7.92
C PRO A 129 4.75 -11.57 -9.41
N VAL A 130 4.25 -12.50 -10.23
CA VAL A 130 4.36 -12.48 -11.68
C VAL A 130 3.62 -11.29 -12.24
#